data_AF-A0A9P2H7P9-F1
#
_entry.id   AF-A0A9P2H7P9-F1
#
_cell.length_a   1.000
_cell.length_b   1.000
_cell.length_c   1.000
_cell.angle_alpha   90.00
_cell.angle_beta   90.00
_cell.angle_gamma   90.00
#
_symmetry.space_group_name_H-M   'P 1'
#
loop_
_entity.id
_entity.type
_entity.pdbx_description
1 polymer ?
#
loop_
_entity_poly.entity_id
_entity_poly.type
_entity_poly.pdbx_seq_one_letter_code
_entity_poly.pdbx_strand_id
1 'polypeptide(L)'
;MARTLALRASAGLVAGMAMAAITLAPGARAETGEQFPGDGVFLVGTDIAPGTYRTEGPSNPLILVFGRVSELSTCSWSTHSAPEVSNENIVDTNTSMGPMSVVIPPTVAAFQTHNCKLWMRIS
;
A
#
# COMPACT_ATOMS: atom_id res chain seq x y z
N MET A 1 -33.14 -39.86 -68.89
CA MET A 1 -33.81 -40.90 -68.08
C MET A 1 -33.24 -40.85 -66.67
N ALA A 2 -34.14 -40.79 -65.70
CA ALA A 2 -33.88 -40.50 -64.29
C ALA A 2 -33.05 -41.58 -63.58
N ARG A 3 -32.32 -41.18 -62.53
CA ARG A 3 -32.33 -41.91 -61.25
C ARG A 3 -31.78 -41.05 -60.11
N THR A 4 -32.73 -40.52 -59.34
CA THR A 4 -32.59 -39.91 -58.02
C THR A 4 -32.02 -40.94 -57.05
N LEU A 5 -30.97 -40.58 -56.30
CA LEU A 5 -30.50 -41.33 -55.14
C LEU A 5 -30.52 -40.39 -53.94
N ALA A 6 -31.51 -40.60 -53.09
CA ALA A 6 -31.65 -39.96 -51.80
C ALA A 6 -30.55 -40.48 -50.86
N LEU A 7 -29.70 -39.59 -50.36
CA LEU A 7 -28.88 -39.86 -49.18
C LEU A 7 -29.36 -38.99 -48.02
N ARG A 8 -29.60 -39.67 -46.90
CA ARG A 8 -30.21 -39.19 -45.67
C ARG A 8 -29.32 -38.15 -44.98
N ALA A 9 -29.91 -37.02 -44.58
CA ALA A 9 -29.26 -36.01 -43.77
C ALA A 9 -29.08 -36.51 -42.32
N SER A 10 -27.85 -36.71 -41.90
CA SER A 10 -27.49 -36.93 -40.49
C SER A 10 -27.35 -35.56 -39.81
N ALA A 11 -28.24 -35.30 -38.86
CA ALA A 11 -28.26 -34.11 -38.01
C ALA A 11 -26.94 -34.01 -37.22
N GLY A 12 -26.12 -33.01 -37.54
CA GLY A 12 -24.94 -32.64 -36.75
C GLY A 12 -25.37 -31.90 -35.49
N LEU A 13 -25.04 -32.46 -34.33
CA LEU A 13 -25.26 -31.85 -33.03
C LEU A 13 -24.30 -30.65 -32.89
N VAL A 14 -24.83 -29.42 -32.96
CA VAL A 14 -24.06 -28.20 -32.69
C VAL A 14 -23.92 -28.07 -31.17
N ALA A 15 -22.82 -28.57 -30.63
CA ALA A 15 -22.44 -28.28 -29.25
C ALA A 15 -21.93 -26.83 -29.18
N GLY A 16 -22.82 -25.91 -28.78
CA GLY A 16 -22.48 -24.53 -28.52
C GLY A 16 -21.46 -24.45 -27.38
N MET A 17 -20.24 -24.03 -27.68
CA MET A 17 -19.24 -23.70 -26.69
C MET A 17 -19.58 -22.31 -26.13
N ALA A 18 -20.26 -22.28 -24.99
CA ALA A 18 -20.55 -21.04 -24.28
C ALA A 18 -19.22 -20.43 -23.80
N MET A 19 -18.82 -19.29 -24.36
CA MET A 19 -17.74 -18.47 -23.81
C MET A 19 -18.19 -17.94 -22.46
N ALA A 20 -17.60 -18.44 -21.38
CA ALA A 20 -17.70 -17.82 -20.07
C ALA A 20 -16.90 -16.50 -20.11
N ALA A 21 -17.61 -15.37 -20.16
CA ALA A 21 -17.01 -14.06 -20.00
C ALA A 21 -16.45 -13.95 -18.57
N ILE A 22 -15.12 -13.88 -18.45
CA ILE A 22 -14.43 -13.64 -17.18
C ILE A 22 -14.60 -12.15 -16.90
N THR A 23 -15.63 -11.79 -16.13
CA THR A 23 -15.77 -10.44 -15.59
C THR A 23 -14.66 -10.22 -14.57
N LEU A 24 -13.62 -9.49 -14.96
CA LEU A 24 -12.63 -8.95 -14.03
C LEU A 24 -13.37 -8.03 -13.04
N ALA A 25 -13.48 -8.46 -11.79
CA ALA A 25 -14.00 -7.63 -10.72
C ALA A 25 -13.16 -6.35 -10.62
N PRO A 26 -13.77 -5.18 -10.35
CA PRO A 26 -13.03 -3.99 -10.00
C PRO A 26 -12.05 -4.32 -8.87
N GLY A 27 -10.75 -4.12 -9.11
CA GLY A 27 -9.73 -4.33 -8.09
C GLY A 27 -10.12 -3.57 -6.83
N ALA A 28 -10.13 -4.26 -5.69
CA ALA A 28 -10.35 -3.66 -4.39
C ALA A 28 -9.44 -2.43 -4.29
N ARG A 29 -10.03 -1.24 -4.35
CA ARG A 29 -9.34 -0.01 -3.99
C ARG A 29 -9.04 -0.22 -2.51
N ALA A 30 -7.77 -0.43 -2.16
CA ALA A 30 -7.37 -0.41 -0.77
C ALA A 30 -7.97 0.88 -0.19
N GLU A 31 -8.83 0.77 0.82
CA GLU A 31 -9.17 1.95 1.61
C GLU A 31 -7.86 2.61 1.96
N THR A 32 -7.71 3.89 1.61
CA THR A 32 -6.53 4.67 1.96
C THR A 32 -6.26 4.43 3.44
N GLY A 33 -5.12 3.79 3.72
CA GLY A 33 -5.03 2.86 4.83
C GLY A 33 -5.22 3.53 6.18
N GLU A 34 -6.22 3.07 6.95
CA GLU A 34 -6.20 3.23 8.41
C GLU A 34 -4.92 2.67 9.03
N GLN A 35 -4.20 1.81 8.30
CA GLN A 35 -2.92 1.27 8.70
C GLN A 35 -1.97 1.24 7.51
N PHE A 36 -0.69 1.53 7.75
CA PHE A 36 0.34 1.43 6.72
C PHE A 36 1.64 0.83 7.29
N PRO A 37 2.47 0.21 6.42
CA PRO A 37 3.71 -0.43 6.84
C PRO A 37 4.66 0.52 7.58
N GLY A 38 5.53 -0.05 8.39
CA GLY A 38 6.44 0.71 9.23
C GLY A 38 7.57 1.44 8.49
N ASP A 39 7.98 0.96 7.33
CA ASP A 39 9.04 1.55 6.50
C ASP A 39 8.49 2.00 5.16
N GLY A 40 8.92 3.18 4.70
CA GLY A 40 8.66 3.64 3.35
C GLY A 40 8.41 5.12 3.21
N VAL A 41 7.96 5.49 2.02
CA VAL A 41 7.50 6.83 1.65
C VAL A 41 6.07 6.68 1.15
N PHE A 42 5.17 7.50 1.70
CA PHE A 42 3.74 7.45 1.45
C PHE A 42 3.24 8.83 1.04
N LEU A 43 2.59 8.93 -0.11
CA LEU A 43 1.98 10.16 -0.58
C LEU A 43 0.67 10.43 0.17
N VAL A 44 0.55 11.61 0.77
CA VAL A 44 -0.62 11.99 1.54
C VAL A 44 -1.79 12.31 0.59
N GLY A 45 -2.96 11.75 0.88
CA GLY A 45 -4.14 11.80 0.03
C GLY A 45 -4.18 10.74 -1.08
N THR A 46 -3.06 10.05 -1.35
CA THR A 46 -3.00 8.94 -2.33
C THR A 46 -2.79 7.61 -1.62
N ASP A 47 -1.70 7.46 -0.88
CA ASP A 47 -1.34 6.24 -0.18
C ASP A 47 -1.92 6.20 1.25
N ILE A 48 -1.88 7.34 1.94
CA ILE A 48 -2.37 7.50 3.32
C ILE A 48 -3.27 8.74 3.46
N ALA A 49 -4.28 8.68 4.31
CA ALA A 49 -5.20 9.79 4.52
C ALA A 49 -4.63 10.76 5.58
N PRO A 50 -4.94 12.06 5.53
CA PRO A 50 -4.67 12.96 6.64
C PRO A 50 -5.31 12.45 7.94
N GLY A 51 -4.64 12.67 9.07
CA GLY A 51 -5.11 12.19 10.37
C GLY A 51 -3.99 12.03 11.38
N THR A 52 -4.33 11.48 12.54
CA THR A 52 -3.36 11.15 13.58
C THR A 52 -3.04 9.67 13.54
N TYR A 53 -1.75 9.34 13.55
CA TYR A 53 -1.27 7.97 13.52
C TYR A 53 -0.41 7.67 14.75
N ARG A 54 -0.40 6.39 15.16
CA ARG A 54 0.37 5.85 16.28
C ARG A 54 1.19 4.66 15.81
N THR A 55 2.44 4.58 16.25
CA THR A 55 3.28 3.37 16.16
C THR A 55 3.72 2.93 17.55
N GLU A 56 3.95 1.63 17.69
CA GLU A 56 4.50 1.00 18.90
C GLU A 56 6.04 1.13 19.00
N GLY A 57 6.64 2.00 18.19
CA GLY A 57 8.05 2.37 18.26
C GLY A 57 8.94 1.61 17.27
N PRO A 58 10.22 1.41 17.58
CA PRO A 58 11.19 0.76 16.69
C PRO A 58 10.79 -0.67 16.32
N SER A 59 10.99 -1.04 15.05
CA SER A 59 10.85 -2.42 14.57
C SER A 59 12.00 -3.30 15.03
N ASN A 60 13.21 -2.75 15.04
CA ASN A 60 14.39 -3.42 15.55
C ASN A 60 14.56 -3.24 17.07
N PRO A 61 15.21 -4.20 17.76
CA PRO A 61 15.55 -4.06 19.18
C PRO A 61 16.62 -2.99 19.41
N LEU A 62 16.93 -2.71 20.67
CA LEU A 62 18.09 -1.89 21.03
C LEU A 62 19.38 -2.54 20.53
N ILE A 63 20.04 -1.88 19.59
CA ILE A 63 21.32 -2.29 19.01
C ILE A 63 22.40 -1.31 19.49
N LEU A 64 23.45 -1.85 20.11
CA LEU A 64 24.63 -1.09 20.52
C LEU A 64 25.79 -1.39 19.56
N VAL A 65 26.40 -0.34 19.02
CA VAL A 65 27.62 -0.41 18.19
C VAL A 65 28.70 0.39 18.91
N PHE A 66 29.80 -0.28 19.30
CA PHE A 66 30.88 0.32 20.10
C PHE A 66 30.39 1.04 21.39
N GLY A 67 29.37 0.49 22.05
CA GLY A 67 28.80 1.08 23.26
C GLY A 67 28.00 2.37 23.02
N ARG A 68 27.47 2.57 21.81
CA ARG A 68 26.54 3.65 21.46
C ARG A 68 25.28 3.07 20.85
N VAL A 69 24.15 3.73 21.06
CA VAL A 69 22.88 3.35 20.43
C VAL A 69 22.99 3.55 18.92
N SER A 70 22.69 2.51 18.16
CA SER A 70 22.62 2.55 16.70
C SER A 70 21.33 3.23 16.25
N GLU A 71 21.36 3.96 15.14
CA GLU A 71 20.18 4.52 14.47
C GLU A 71 19.17 3.43 14.07
N LEU A 72 19.64 2.19 13.88
CA LEU A 72 18.79 1.02 13.70
C LEU A 72 17.97 0.68 14.95
N SER A 73 18.14 1.37 16.07
CA SER A 73 17.36 1.17 17.30
C SER A 73 16.24 2.19 17.48
N THR A 74 16.09 3.13 16.55
CA THR A 74 15.14 4.23 16.63
C THR A 74 14.14 4.17 15.50
N CYS A 75 12.87 4.45 15.79
CA CYS A 75 11.84 4.73 14.81
C CYS A 75 11.89 6.21 14.49
N SER A 76 12.02 6.56 13.22
CA SER A 76 12.01 7.95 12.76
C SER A 76 10.94 8.17 11.70
N TRP A 77 10.47 9.40 11.64
CA TRP A 77 9.62 9.85 10.56
C TRP A 77 9.89 11.31 10.20
N SER A 78 9.53 11.66 8.97
CA SER A 78 9.49 13.03 8.49
C SER A 78 8.28 13.26 7.59
N THR A 79 7.75 14.47 7.64
CA THR A 79 6.73 14.95 6.69
C THR A 79 7.39 15.92 5.72
N HIS A 80 6.92 15.92 4.48
CA HIS A 80 7.50 16.71 3.40
C HIS A 80 6.44 17.59 2.73
N SER A 81 6.80 18.82 2.38
CA SER A 81 5.94 19.78 1.68
C SER A 81 5.75 19.44 0.19
N ALA A 82 6.64 18.61 -0.36
CA ALA A 82 6.60 18.12 -1.73
C ALA A 82 6.53 16.58 -1.75
N PRO A 83 6.02 15.97 -2.85
CA PRO A 83 5.96 14.51 -2.97
C PRO A 83 7.35 13.86 -3.05
N GLU A 84 8.35 14.64 -3.47
CA GLU A 84 9.74 14.24 -3.51
C GLU A 84 10.38 14.40 -2.12
N VAL A 85 10.85 13.27 -1.58
CA VAL A 85 11.57 13.25 -0.30
C VAL A 85 12.96 13.88 -0.50
N SER A 86 13.16 15.02 0.14
CA SER A 86 14.44 15.74 0.16
C SER A 86 14.58 16.49 1.48
N ASN A 87 15.81 16.83 1.85
CA ASN A 87 16.07 17.60 3.06
C ASN A 87 15.56 19.06 2.97
N GLU A 88 15.33 19.57 1.77
CA GLU A 88 14.84 20.94 1.53
C GLU A 88 13.33 21.07 1.79
N ASN A 89 12.61 19.94 1.73
CA ASN A 89 11.16 19.90 1.81
C ASN A 89 10.63 19.40 3.15
N ILE A 90 11.49 19.13 4.14
CA ILE A 90 11.08 18.64 5.46
C ILE A 90 10.26 19.72 6.17
N VAL A 91 9.05 19.35 6.59
CA VAL A 91 8.13 20.20 7.37
C VAL A 91 8.23 19.88 8.86
N ASP A 92 8.25 18.60 9.20
CA ASP A 92 8.38 18.13 10.58
C ASP A 92 9.08 16.78 10.61
N THR A 93 9.78 16.49 11.70
CA THR A 93 10.48 15.24 11.92
C THR A 93 10.53 14.87 13.40
N ASN A 94 10.46 13.57 13.67
CA ASN A 94 10.66 13.07 15.01
C ASN A 94 11.37 11.71 14.97
N THR A 95 12.06 11.38 16.06
CA THR A 95 12.74 10.11 16.24
C THR A 95 12.61 9.67 17.69
N SER A 96 12.28 8.39 17.91
CA SER A 96 12.04 7.83 19.23
C SER A 96 12.52 6.39 19.32
N MET A 97 12.95 5.99 20.52
CA MET A 97 13.21 4.59 20.88
C MET A 97 11.97 3.88 21.43
N GLY A 98 10.85 4.59 21.59
CA GLY A 98 9.60 4.07 22.11
C GLY A 98 8.39 4.44 21.25
N PRO A 99 7.19 4.03 21.68
CA PRO A 99 5.95 4.35 20.98
C PRO A 99 5.75 5.85 20.76
N MET A 100 5.31 6.24 19.56
CA MET A 100 5.17 7.65 19.17
C MET A 100 3.96 7.88 18.27
N SER A 101 3.43 9.11 18.28
CA SER A 101 2.30 9.53 17.45
C SER A 101 2.67 10.71 16.56
N VAL A 102 1.98 10.85 15.44
CA VAL A 102 2.15 11.96 14.49
C VAL A 102 0.80 12.44 14.00
N VAL A 103 0.66 13.75 13.82
CA VAL A 103 -0.46 14.36 13.10
C VAL A 103 0.03 14.63 11.68
N ILE A 104 -0.62 14.02 10.69
CA ILE A 104 -0.34 14.21 9.27
C ILE A 104 -1.41 15.17 8.72
N PRO A 105 -1.11 16.47 8.58
CA PRO A 105 -2.06 17.44 8.05
C PRO A 105 -2.27 17.24 6.55
N PRO A 106 -3.38 17.73 5.97
CA PRO A 106 -3.59 17.68 4.51
C PRO A 106 -2.64 18.59 3.71
N THR A 107 -1.81 19.39 4.39
CA THR A 107 -0.88 20.35 3.77
C THR A 107 0.48 19.77 3.45
N VAL A 108 0.81 18.58 3.97
CA VAL A 108 2.05 17.87 3.61
C VAL A 108 1.76 16.92 2.45
N ALA A 109 2.72 16.74 1.56
CA ALA A 109 2.57 15.94 0.36
C ALA A 109 3.07 14.50 0.54
N ALA A 110 4.06 14.27 1.41
CA ALA A 110 4.58 12.93 1.69
C ALA A 110 4.91 12.72 3.17
N PHE A 111 4.78 11.47 3.61
CA PHE A 111 5.21 10.96 4.90
C PHE A 111 6.27 9.89 4.67
N GLN A 112 7.45 10.07 5.27
CA GLN A 112 8.52 9.09 5.24
C GLN A 112 8.73 8.53 6.63
N THR A 113 8.90 7.21 6.75
CA THR A 113 9.16 6.54 8.02
C THR A 113 10.20 5.45 7.86
N HIS A 114 11.04 5.30 8.89
CA HIS A 114 12.15 4.34 8.93
C HIS A 114 12.25 3.67 10.29
N ASN A 115 12.50 2.37 10.24
CA ASN A 115 12.62 1.44 11.35
C ASN A 115 11.46 1.54 12.35
N CYS A 116 10.27 1.88 11.89
CA CYS A 116 9.08 1.92 12.74
C CYS A 116 8.30 0.61 12.62
N LYS A 117 7.55 0.25 13.66
CA LYS A 117 6.47 -0.73 13.51
C LYS A 117 5.33 -0.11 12.71
N LEU A 118 4.40 -0.95 12.27
CA LEU A 118 3.16 -0.54 11.60
C LEU A 118 2.54 0.70 12.28
N TRP A 119 2.12 1.66 11.45
CA TRP A 119 1.39 2.82 11.89
C TRP A 119 -0.12 2.56 11.82
N MET A 120 -0.84 2.93 12.87
CA MET A 120 -2.30 2.82 12.97
C MET A 120 -2.93 4.20 13.15
N ARG A 121 -3.95 4.51 12.36
CA ARG A 121 -4.75 5.72 12.45
C ARG A 121 -5.58 5.67 13.73
N ILE A 122 -5.56 6.76 14.48
CA ILE A 122 -6.31 6.90 15.75
C ILE A 122 -7.30 8.07 15.73
N SER A 123 -7.21 8.99 14.76
CA SER A 123 -8.23 10.02 14.49
C SER A 123 -8.12 10.59 13.08
#